data_AF-A0A3D4E9L7-F1
#
_entry.id   AF-A0A3D4E9L7-F1
#
_cell.length_a   1.000
_cell.length_b   1.000
_cell.length_c   1.000
_cell.angle_alpha   90.00
_cell.angle_beta   90.00
_cell.angle_gamma   90.00
#
_symmetry.space_group_name_H-M   'P 1'
#
loop_
_entity.id
_entity.type
_entity.pdbx_description
1 polymer ?
#
loop_
_entity_poly.entity_id
_entity_poly.type
_entity_poly.pdbx_seq_one_letter_code
_entity_poly.pdbx_strand_id
1 'polypeptide(L)'
;GICVVKQMEGTIVGTIVNEFGIRAFDFTASLDRNHVKLLNVMKPLDKCLIRKTIAKDLKRLFNSSVSDEYISVDGSKIIMRRPNRSYTFSKMNIPE
;
A
#
# COMPACT_ATOMS: atom_id res chain seq x y z
N GLY A 1 -0.63 -7.11 7.43
CA GLY A 1 -1.36 -5.84 7.48
C GLY A 1 -1.78 -5.42 6.09
N ILE A 2 -2.73 -4.51 5.97
CA ILE A 2 -3.25 -3.97 4.71
C ILE A 2 -2.67 -2.58 4.47
N CYS A 3 -2.20 -2.33 3.25
CA CYS A 3 -1.82 -1.00 2.77
C CYS A 3 -2.94 -0.47 1.88
N VAL A 4 -3.56 0.63 2.28
CA VAL A 4 -4.56 1.33 1.46
C VAL A 4 -3.92 2.60 0.94
N VAL A 5 -4.02 2.82 -0.37
CA VAL A 5 -3.41 3.96 -1.05
C VAL A 5 -4.45 4.63 -1.92
N LYS A 6 -4.47 5.97 -1.92
CA LYS A 6 -5.31 6.80 -2.77
C LYS A 6 -4.49 7.95 -3.33
N GLN A 7 -4.69 8.27 -4.59
CA GLN A 7 -4.15 9.49 -5.18
C GLN A 7 -5.15 10.64 -4.98
N MET A 8 -4.70 11.77 -4.44
CA MET A 8 -5.50 12.97 -4.19
C MET A 8 -4.67 14.20 -4.54
N GLU A 9 -5.19 15.09 -5.39
CA GLU A 9 -4.62 16.43 -5.65
C GLU A 9 -3.10 16.46 -5.86
N GLY A 10 -2.59 15.57 -6.71
CA GLY A 10 -1.16 15.51 -7.02
C GLY A 10 -0.26 14.95 -5.90
N THR A 11 -0.86 14.31 -4.90
CA THR A 11 -0.16 13.58 -3.84
C THR A 11 -0.74 12.18 -3.71
N ILE A 12 0.10 11.22 -3.33
CA ILE A 12 -0.33 9.89 -2.94
C ILE A 12 -0.48 9.88 -1.43
N VAL A 13 -1.65 9.51 -0.93
CA VAL A 13 -1.91 9.33 0.50
C VAL A 13 -2.16 7.86 0.78
N GLY A 14 -1.74 7.37 1.94
CA GLY A 14 -2.02 5.99 2.31
C GLY A 14 -2.00 5.76 3.81
N THR A 15 -2.56 4.62 4.19
CA THR A 15 -2.60 4.14 5.58
C THR A 15 -2.18 2.68 5.62
N ILE A 16 -1.39 2.33 6.63
CA ILE A 16 -1.08 0.94 6.96
C ILE A 16 -1.89 0.54 8.18
N VAL A 17 -2.61 -0.56 8.05
CA VAL A 17 -3.42 -1.15 9.10
C VAL A 17 -2.93 -2.58 9.35
N ASN A 18 -2.84 -3.01 10.60
CA ASN A 18 -2.50 -4.41 10.90
C ASN A 18 -3.71 -5.34 10.70
N GLU A 19 -3.52 -6.62 11.02
CA GLU A 19 -4.52 -7.69 10.88
C GLU A 19 -5.74 -7.49 11.80
N PHE A 20 -5.58 -6.71 12.87
CA PHE A 20 -6.62 -6.41 13.86
C PHE A 20 -7.35 -5.09 13.57
N GLY A 21 -7.13 -4.48 12.41
CA GLY A 21 -7.74 -3.19 12.07
C GLY A 21 -7.09 -1.98 12.76
N ILE A 22 -5.97 -2.18 13.47
CA ILE A 22 -5.26 -1.09 14.16
C ILE A 22 -4.38 -0.35 13.17
N ARG A 23 -4.56 0.97 13.09
CA ARG A 23 -3.74 1.86 12.28
C ARG A 23 -2.31 1.90 12.82
N ALA A 24 -1.35 1.57 11.96
CA ALA A 24 0.07 1.64 12.28
C ALA A 24 0.67 3.01 12.02
N PHE A 25 0.43 3.54 10.82
CA PHE A 25 0.81 4.88 10.43
C PHE A 25 0.08 5.26 9.15
N ASP A 26 -0.05 6.56 8.94
CA ASP A 26 -0.42 7.13 7.66
C ASP A 26 0.85 7.61 6.94
N PHE A 27 0.78 7.80 5.63
CA PHE A 27 1.88 8.37 4.87
C PHE A 27 1.40 9.19 3.69
N THR A 28 2.26 10.11 3.26
CA THR A 28 2.13 10.84 2.00
C THR A 28 3.34 10.56 1.14
N ALA A 29 3.14 10.35 -0.15
CA ALA A 29 4.20 10.28 -1.13
C ALA A 29 3.94 11.28 -2.27
N SER A 30 5.00 11.85 -2.82
CA SER A 30 4.92 12.67 -4.03
C SER A 30 4.49 11.83 -5.23
N LEU A 31 3.92 12.47 -6.26
CA LEU A 31 3.52 11.83 -7.53
C LEU A 31 4.68 11.07 -8.21
N ASP A 32 5.88 11.64 -8.16
CA ASP A 32 7.11 11.04 -8.67
C ASP A 32 7.69 9.97 -7.73
N ARG A 33 6.99 9.67 -6.62
CA ARG A 33 7.27 8.61 -5.64
C ARG A 33 8.64 8.71 -4.95
N ASN A 34 9.37 9.80 -5.19
CA ASN A 34 10.71 10.02 -4.66
C ASN A 34 10.75 10.53 -3.22
N HIS A 35 9.64 11.05 -2.71
CA HIS A 35 9.61 11.65 -1.39
C HIS A 35 8.41 11.12 -0.60
N VAL A 36 8.70 10.44 0.52
CA VAL A 36 7.72 9.82 1.40
C VAL A 36 7.84 10.41 2.81
N LYS A 37 6.70 10.79 3.40
CA LYS A 37 6.59 11.26 4.79
C LYS A 37 5.63 10.38 5.56
N LEU A 38 6.01 10.01 6.78
CA LEU A 38 5.17 9.28 7.71
C LEU A 38 4.40 10.23 8.63
N LEU A 39 3.12 9.95 8.81
CA LEU A 39 2.15 10.69 9.62
C LEU A 39 1.50 9.73 10.61
N ASN A 40 0.94 10.25 11.71
CA ASN A 40 0.11 9.49 12.67
C ASN A 40 0.69 8.12 13.07
N VAL A 41 2.00 8.08 13.35
CA VAL A 41 2.72 6.83 13.64
C VAL A 41 2.41 6.36 15.06
N MET A 42 2.04 5.09 15.21
CA MET A 42 1.80 4.51 16.54
C MET A 42 3.07 4.55 17.40
N LYS A 43 2.92 4.72 18.71
CA LYS A 43 4.05 4.87 19.66
C LYS A 43 5.17 3.82 19.51
N PRO A 44 4.89 2.52 19.31
CA PRO A 44 5.95 1.53 19.12
C PRO A 44 6.84 1.78 17.88
N LEU A 45 6.27 2.41 16.84
CA LEU A 45 6.94 2.73 15.59
C LEU A 45 7.48 4.17 15.55
N ASP A 46 7.09 5.02 16.50
CA ASP A 46 7.49 6.43 16.60
C ASP A 46 8.89 6.60 17.20
N LYS A 47 9.86 5.86 16.66
CA LYS A 47 11.30 6.04 16.94
C LYS A 47 11.97 6.56 15.68
N CYS A 48 12.86 7.53 15.83
CA CYS A 48 13.53 8.22 14.71
C CYS A 48 14.14 7.24 13.69
N LEU A 49 14.85 6.21 14.16
CA LEU A 49 15.45 5.19 13.28
C LEU A 49 14.39 4.38 12.53
N ILE A 50 13.35 3.91 13.24
CA ILE A 50 12.26 3.12 12.65
C ILE A 50 11.52 3.94 11.59
N ARG A 51 11.17 5.20 11.89
CA ARG A 51 10.52 6.10 10.94
C ARG A 51 11.35 6.32 9.68
N LYS A 52 12.66 6.54 9.83
CA LYS A 52 13.57 6.71 8.68
C LYS A 52 13.66 5.45 7.83
N THR A 53 13.75 4.27 8.46
CA THR A 53 13.78 2.99 7.76
C THR A 53 12.47 2.76 6.98
N ILE A 54 11.31 2.89 7.64
CA ILE A 54 10.01 2.72 6.99
C ILE A 54 9.84 3.69 5.81
N ALA A 55 10.17 4.98 5.97
CA ALA A 55 10.06 5.95 4.89
C ALA A 55 10.98 5.61 3.70
N LYS A 56 12.20 5.14 3.96
CA LYS A 56 13.16 4.71 2.93
C LYS A 56 12.67 3.47 2.19
N ASP A 57 12.12 2.49 2.91
CA ASP A 57 11.59 1.26 2.33
C ASP A 57 10.35 1.54 1.47
N LEU A 58 9.42 2.37 1.96
CA LEU A 58 8.26 2.82 1.17
C LEU A 58 8.69 3.54 -0.10
N LYS A 59 9.66 4.47 -0.01
CA LYS A 59 10.22 5.14 -1.20
C LYS A 59 10.74 4.12 -2.20
N ARG A 60 11.49 3.12 -1.75
CA ARG A 60 12.02 2.05 -2.61
C ARG A 60 10.90 1.22 -3.26
N LEU A 61 9.87 0.85 -2.49
CA LEU A 61 8.73 0.07 -2.99
C LEU A 61 7.89 0.85 -4.01
N PHE A 62 7.70 2.16 -3.80
CA PHE A 62 6.96 2.96 -4.76
C PHE A 62 7.76 3.24 -6.04
N ASN A 63 9.09 3.33 -5.93
CA ASN A 63 10.00 3.51 -7.07
C ASN A 63 10.38 2.21 -7.79
N SER A 64 9.98 1.02 -7.29
CA SER A 64 10.24 -0.21 -8.06
C SER A 64 9.37 -0.18 -9.31
N SER A 65 10.01 -0.03 -10.46
CA SER A 65 9.40 -0.21 -11.78
C SER A 65 8.66 -1.55 -11.80
N VAL A 66 7.35 -1.48 -12.05
CA VAL A 66 6.46 -2.65 -12.10
C VAL A 66 7.01 -3.62 -13.14
N SER A 67 7.55 -4.74 -12.69
CA SER A 67 7.74 -5.91 -13.53
C SER A 67 6.36 -6.53 -13.78
N ASP A 68 5.69 -6.21 -14.89
CA ASP A 68 4.52 -6.89 -15.51
C ASP A 68 3.43 -7.50 -14.59
N GLU A 69 3.31 -7.06 -13.34
CA GLU A 69 2.32 -7.53 -12.38
C GLU A 69 1.14 -6.55 -12.38
N TYR A 70 0.11 -6.89 -13.15
CA TYR A 70 -1.12 -6.11 -13.21
C TYR A 70 -2.27 -6.87 -12.55
N ILE A 71 -3.00 -6.14 -11.70
CA ILE A 71 -4.24 -6.59 -11.09
C ILE A 71 -5.38 -5.96 -11.89
N SER A 72 -6.22 -6.78 -12.53
CA SER A 72 -7.42 -6.34 -13.23
C SER A 72 -8.68 -6.79 -12.49
N VAL A 73 -9.65 -5.89 -12.35
CA VAL A 73 -10.96 -6.20 -11.79
C VAL A 73 -11.95 -6.34 -12.95
N ASP A 74 -12.49 -7.54 -13.14
CA ASP A 74 -13.54 -7.83 -14.13
C ASP A 74 -14.84 -8.20 -13.38
N GLY A 75 -15.71 -7.21 -13.20
CA GLY A 75 -17.00 -7.36 -12.51
C GLY A 75 -16.86 -7.96 -11.11
N SER A 76 -17.15 -9.25 -10.98
CA SER A 76 -17.13 -10.02 -9.73
C SER A 76 -15.81 -10.76 -9.46
N LYS A 77 -14.79 -10.60 -10.31
CA LYS A 77 -13.51 -11.32 -10.22
C LYS A 77 -12.33 -10.36 -10.16
N ILE A 78 -11.38 -10.67 -9.27
CA ILE A 78 -10.08 -10.01 -9.19
C ILE A 78 -9.06 -10.96 -9.80
N ILE A 79 -8.39 -10.54 -10.86
CA ILE A 79 -7.36 -11.32 -11.54
C ILE A 79 -6.01 -10.68 -11.26
N MET A 80 -5.11 -11.43 -10.61
CA MET A 80 -3.74 -11.04 -10.34
C MET A 80 -2.82 -11.84 -11.25
N ARG A 81 -2.16 -11.16 -12.21
CA ARG A 81 -1.19 -11.78 -13.10
C ARG A 81 0.23 -11.47 -12.64
N ARG A 82 1.06 -12.50 -12.67
CA ARG A 82 2.51 -12.49 -12.49
C ARG A 82 3.17 -13.05 -13.74
N PRO A 83 4.47 -12.77 -14.00
CA PRO A 83 5.15 -13.19 -15.22
C PRO A 83 4.95 -14.66 -15.61
N ASN A 84 4.82 -15.56 -14.62
CA ASN A 84 4.63 -17.00 -14.85
C ASN A 84 3.37 -17.61 -14.18
N ARG A 85 2.50 -16.80 -13.55
CA ARG A 85 1.36 -17.31 -12.75
C ARG A 85 0.18 -16.36 -12.79
N SER A 86 -1.04 -16.89 -12.75
CA SER A 86 -2.26 -16.09 -12.61
C SER A 86 -3.10 -16.62 -11.46
N TYR A 87 -3.63 -15.72 -10.63
CA TYR A 87 -4.55 -16.02 -9.54
C TYR A 87 -5.87 -15.30 -9.79
N THR A 88 -6.99 -16.00 -9.61
CA THR A 88 -8.34 -15.44 -9.78
C THR A 88 -9.10 -15.59 -8.46
N PHE A 89 -9.59 -14.47 -7.94
CA PHE A 89 -10.39 -14.43 -6.71
C PHE A 89 -11.83 -14.03 -7.06
N SER A 90 -12.80 -14.82 -6.60
CA SER A 90 -14.21 -14.43 -6.62
C SER A 90 -14.51 -13.46 -5.47
N LYS A 91 -15.36 -12.47 -5.73
CA LYS A 91 -15.86 -11.56 -4.69
C LYS A 91 -16.51 -12.36 -3.57
N MET A 92 -16.08 -12.14 -2.33
CA MET A 92 -16.68 -12.79 -1.16
C MET A 92 -18.08 -12.19 -0.93
N ASN A 93 -19.13 -13.01 -0.98
CA ASN A 93 -20.47 -12.60 -0.59
C ASN A 93 -20.49 -12.43 0.93
N ILE A 94 -20.48 -11.19 1.40
CA ILE A 94 -20.72 -10.89 2.81
C ILE A 94 -22.25 -10.75 2.94
N PRO A 95 -22.94 -11.69 3.60
CA PRO A 95 -24.37 -11.53 3.87
C PRO A 95 -24.58 -10.31 4.78
N GLU A 96 -25.59 -9.50 4.46
CA GLU A 96 -26.04 -8.34 5.24
C GLU A 96 -26.54 -8.73 6.64
#